data_AF-A0A1G8UMU9-F1
#
_entry.id   AF-A0A1G8UMU9-F1
#
_cell.length_a   1.000
_cell.length_b   1.000
_cell.length_c   1.000
_cell.angle_alpha   90.00
_cell.angle_beta   90.00
_cell.angle_gamma   90.00
#
_symmetry.space_group_name_H-M   'P 1'
#
loop_
_entity.id
_entity.type
_entity.pdbx_description
1 polymer ?
#
loop_
_entity_poly.entity_id
_entity_poly.type
_entity_poly.pdbx_seq_one_letter_code
_entity_poly.pdbx_strand_id
1 'polypeptide(L)' 'MDQQQMIDLAQKVGFRLAASSEINANAKDSKDYPEGVWTLPPSLRLKEQDKQKYLAIGESDRMTLKFYKPEI' A
#
# COMPACT_ATOMS: atom_id res chain seq x y z
N MET A 1 -9.13 -1.07 -2.89
CA MET A 1 -8.85 0.10 -3.73
C MET A 1 -7.54 -0.16 -4.45
N ASP A 2 -7.56 -0.17 -5.77
CA ASP A 2 -6.34 -0.27 -6.58
C ASP A 2 -5.72 1.11 -6.84
N GLN A 3 -4.54 1.14 -7.46
CA GLN A 3 -3.82 2.38 -7.76
C GLN A 3 -4.61 3.32 -8.67
N GLN A 4 -5.29 2.77 -9.69
CA GLN A 4 -6.04 3.58 -10.65
C GLN A 4 -7.22 4.26 -9.96
N GLN A 5 -7.94 3.53 -9.11
CA GLN A 5 -9.04 4.08 -8.30
C GLN A 5 -8.58 5.24 -7.41
N MET A 6 -7.37 5.15 -6.82
CA MET A 6 -6.81 6.24 -6.02
C MET A 6 -6.46 7.47 -6.87
N ILE A 7 -5.87 7.24 -8.05
CA ILE A 7 -5.56 8.31 -9.01
C ILE A 7 -6.84 9.02 -9.46
N ASP A 8 -7.88 8.27 -9.82
CA ASP A 8 -9.17 8.81 -10.25
C ASP A 8 -9.82 9.65 -9.15
N LEU A 9 -9.74 9.20 -7.90
CA LEU A 9 -10.25 9.93 -6.75
C LEU A 9 -9.53 11.28 -6.56
N ALA A 10 -8.20 11.28 -6.66
CA ALA A 10 -7.39 12.50 -6.56
C ALA A 10 -7.71 13.47 -7.72
N GLN A 11 -7.88 12.95 -8.94
CA GLN A 11 -8.23 13.76 -10.10
C GLN A 11 -9.61 14.40 -9.99
N LYS A 12 -10.59 13.69 -9.43
CA LYS A 12 -11.95 14.23 -9.19
C LYS A 12 -11.95 15.47 -8.30
N VAL A 13 -10.96 15.63 -7.43
CA VAL A 13 -10.83 16.80 -6.54
C VAL A 13 -9.75 17.80 -7.01
N GLY A 14 -9.36 17.72 -8.29
CA GLY A 14 -8.53 18.71 -8.96
C GLY A 14 -7.02 18.50 -8.87
N PHE A 15 -6.54 17.37 -8.35
CA PHE A 15 -5.11 17.03 -8.42
C PHE A 15 -4.75 16.36 -9.75
N ARG A 16 -3.47 16.40 -10.11
CA ARG A 16 -2.91 15.66 -11.25
C ARG A 16 -1.77 14.79 -10.76
N LEU A 17 -1.65 13.58 -11.33
CA LEU A 17 -0.54 12.68 -11.03
C LEU A 17 0.74 13.25 -11.64
N ALA A 18 1.76 13.45 -10.81
CA ALA A 18 3.09 13.89 -11.22
C ALA A 18 4.01 12.70 -11.53
N ALA A 19 3.97 11.69 -10.66
CA ALA A 19 4.82 10.51 -10.75
C ALA A 19 4.26 9.37 -9.90
N SER A 20 4.65 8.14 -10.24
CA SER A 20 4.48 6.94 -9.42
C SER A 20 5.83 6.29 -9.16
N SER A 21 5.91 5.48 -8.10
CA SER A 21 7.10 4.70 -7.77
C SER A 21 6.72 3.37 -7.13
N GLU A 22 7.45 2.33 -7.53
CA GLU A 22 7.35 0.97 -6.98
C GLU A 22 8.25 0.77 -5.76
N ILE A 23 8.75 1.85 -5.15
CA ILE A 23 9.70 1.76 -4.02
C ILE A 23 9.13 1.00 -2.81
N ASN A 24 7.81 1.00 -2.63
CA ASN A 24 7.12 0.26 -1.58
C ASN A 24 6.37 -0.97 -2.11
N ALA A 25 6.69 -1.42 -3.33
CA ALA A 25 6.09 -2.62 -3.88
C ALA A 25 6.63 -3.86 -3.17
N ASN A 26 5.75 -4.79 -2.82
CA ASN A 26 6.12 -6.07 -2.23
C ASN A 26 5.38 -7.22 -2.91
N ALA A 27 6.06 -7.90 -3.84
CA ALA A 27 5.50 -9.05 -4.56
C ALA A 27 5.16 -10.26 -3.64
N LYS A 28 5.66 -10.29 -2.40
CA LYS A 28 5.33 -11.34 -1.43
C LYS A 28 4.03 -11.06 -0.68
N ASP A 29 3.52 -9.83 -0.73
CA ASP A 29 2.29 -9.47 -0.05
C ASP A 29 1.07 -9.84 -0.93
N SER A 30 0.47 -11.00 -0.65
CA SER A 30 -0.76 -11.44 -1.32
C SER A 30 -2.01 -10.68 -0.86
N LYS A 31 -1.91 -9.86 0.21
CA LYS A 31 -3.02 -9.13 0.85
C LYS A 31 -4.15 -10.04 1.37
N ASP A 32 -3.90 -11.35 1.45
CA ASP A 32 -4.88 -12.36 1.87
C ASP A 32 -4.48 -12.96 3.23
N TYR A 33 -4.79 -12.22 4.29
CA TYR A 33 -4.54 -12.65 5.67
C TYR A 33 -5.71 -12.26 6.58
N PRO A 34 -5.95 -12.99 7.69
CA PRO A 34 -7.14 -12.83 8.54
C PRO A 34 -7.32 -11.42 9.11
N GLU A 35 -6.21 -10.76 9.40
CA GLU A 35 -6.17 -9.43 10.01
C GLU A 35 -5.73 -8.35 9.01
N GLY A 36 -5.79 -8.66 7.71
CA GLY A 36 -5.40 -7.75 6.63
C GLY A 36 -3.97 -7.22 6.78
N VAL A 37 -3.76 -5.96 6.40
CA VAL A 37 -2.43 -5.32 6.40
C VAL A 37 -1.73 -5.35 7.76
N TRP A 38 -2.50 -5.32 8.84
CA TRP A 38 -2.00 -5.28 10.21
C TRP A 38 -1.45 -6.63 10.68
N THR A 39 -1.69 -7.71 9.93
CA THR A 39 -1.00 -8.99 10.13
C THR A 39 0.50 -8.84 9.90
N LEU A 40 0.92 -7.94 9.01
CA LEU A 40 2.32 -7.73 8.65
C LEU A 40 3.05 -6.77 9.62
N PRO A 41 4.39 -6.74 9.59
CA PRO A 41 5.17 -5.73 10.30
C PRO A 41 4.77 -4.29 9.91
N PRO A 42 4.96 -3.32 10.83
CA PRO A 42 5.53 -3.48 12.18
C PRO A 42 4.51 -3.97 13.23
N SER A 43 3.21 -3.99 12.90
CA SER A 43 2.15 -4.25 13.88
C SER A 43 2.07 -5.71 14.33
N LEU A 44 2.26 -6.67 13.40
CA LEU A 44 2.19 -8.11 13.68
C LEU A 44 0.98 -8.48 14.56
N ARG A 45 -0.24 -8.11 14.14
CA ARG A 45 -1.46 -8.21 14.98
C ARG A 45 -1.75 -9.62 15.50
N LEU A 46 -1.30 -10.65 14.78
CA LEU A 46 -1.41 -12.06 15.18
C LEU A 46 -0.31 -12.52 16.18
N LYS A 47 0.56 -11.62 16.62
CA LYS A 47 1.65 -11.86 17.59
C LYS A 47 2.54 -13.03 17.17
N GLU A 48 2.53 -14.12 17.94
CA GLU A 48 3.38 -15.29 17.72
C GLU A 48 2.79 -16.29 16.71
N GLN A 49 1.49 -16.20 16.42
CA GLN A 49 0.86 -17.08 15.44
C GLN A 49 1.45 -16.81 14.05
N ASP A 50 2.07 -17.83 13.46
CA ASP A 50 2.72 -17.79 12.15
C ASP A 50 3.68 -16.60 11.97
N LYS A 51 4.27 -16.10 13.07
CA LYS A 51 5.09 -14.88 13.04
C LYS A 51 6.21 -14.93 12.01
N GLN A 52 6.88 -16.07 11.89
CA GLN A 52 7.94 -16.27 10.89
C GLN A 52 7.43 -16.19 9.45
N LYS A 53 6.21 -16.67 9.18
CA LYS A 53 5.56 -16.52 7.87
C LYS A 53 5.34 -15.05 7.53
N TYR A 54 4.81 -14.26 8.46
CA TYR A 54 4.54 -12.83 8.24
C TYR A 54 5.82 -11.98 8.20
N LEU A 55 6.84 -12.34 8.98
CA LEU A 55 8.17 -11.73 8.87
C LEU A 55 8.84 -12.01 7.52
N ALA A 56 8.66 -13.22 6.96
CA ALA A 56 9.21 -13.56 5.65
C ALA A 56 8.55 -12.80 4.49
N ILE A 57 7.28 -12.42 4.66
CA ILE A 57 6.55 -11.53 3.75
C ILE A 57 7.12 -10.11 3.83
N GLY A 58 7.34 -9.59 5.04
CA GLY A 58 7.83 -8.22 5.27
C GLY A 58 6.68 -7.20 5.33
N GLU A 59 7.00 -5.91 5.16
CA GLU A 59 5.97 -4.85 5.13
C GLU A 59 5.01 -5.02 3.96
N SER A 60 3.81 -4.43 4.08
CA SER A 60 2.79 -4.49 3.04
C SER A 60 3.20 -3.83 1.72
N ASP A 61 2.65 -4.34 0.62
CA ASP A 61 2.70 -3.73 -0.71
C ASP A 61 1.89 -2.42 -0.75
N ARG A 62 2.53 -1.31 -1.11
CA ARG A 62 1.93 0.03 -1.12
C ARG A 62 2.21 0.77 -2.41
N MET A 63 1.18 1.44 -2.92
CA MET A 63 1.34 2.44 -3.98
C MET A 63 2.05 3.69 -3.45
N THR A 64 2.99 4.23 -4.21
CA THR A 64 3.64 5.53 -3.92
C THR A 64 3.34 6.49 -5.06
N LEU A 65 2.47 7.46 -4.80
CA LEU A 65 1.96 8.39 -5.80
C LEU A 65 2.27 9.83 -5.39
N LYS A 66 2.86 10.60 -6.31
CA LYS A 66 3.09 12.02 -6.16
C LYS A 66 2.04 12.78 -6.96
N PHE A 67 1.28 13.64 -6.29
CA PHE A 67 0.31 14.52 -6.93
C PHE A 67 0.77 15.97 -6.87
N TYR A 68 0.31 16.78 -7.82
CA TYR A 68 0.39 18.24 -7.75
C TYR A 68 -0.99 18.85 -7.96
N LYS A 69 -1.18 20.05 -7.43
CA LYS A 69 -2.37 20.87 -7.67
C LYS A 69 -2.01 21.92 -8.73
N PRO A 70 -2.66 21.94 -9.90
CA PRO A 70 -2.45 22.98 -10.89
C PRO A 70 -2.80 24.36 -10.30
N GLU A 71 -1.96 25.36 -10.57
CA GLU A 71 -2.34 26.77 -10.38
C GLU A 71 -3.30 27.18 -11.51
N ILE A 72 -4.26 28.06 -11.21
CA ILE A 72 -5.25 28.57 -12.17
C ILE A 72 -4.63 29.73 -12.96
#